data_AF-A0A7C5YIX3-F1
#
_entry.id   AF-A0A7C5YIX3-F1
#
_cell.length_a   1.000
_cell.length_b   1.000
_cell.length_c   1.000
_cell.angle_alpha   90.00
_cell.angle_beta   90.00
_cell.angle_gamma   90.00
#
_symmetry.space_group_name_H-M   'P 1'
#
loop_
_entity.id
_entity.type
_entity.pdbx_description
1 polymer ?
#
loop_
_entity_poly.entity_id
_entity_poly.type
_entity_poly.pdbx_seq_one_letter_code
_entity_poly.pdbx_strand_id
1 'polypeptide(L)'
;MLKGDFSLVCMARVLHSVCVLVFVFAMIVYGQQFEVKILQPQPETELNKGETVTIEVTLSPSLPAHKRVFMTAVFQVDNEVIDRVPLYDDGDPEHFDREANDGTFTNGYMPRRGGRLTMRVRVYWDNNEIWSEPISIIVKELAPTPTQPTTPITPPIQQPKPTRPLGVALTILGFLFSVGSIFALRRTIQPQGGLGVELRFIGKREALLVGPKGTGDIIVPNERFGDLKLARLKWEGLSGLLLQSLQAKAWVEETKRERLRDGINHIKVSQTVHGAPVSGEIVVNVSRFIDENRIAIGLMSLGIVLLLIGITLTAV
;
A
#
# COMPACT_ATOMS: atom_id res chain seq x y z
N MET A 1 14.73 51.32 48.20
CA MET A 1 15.78 50.80 47.29
C MET A 1 15.49 49.32 47.05
N LEU A 2 14.75 48.98 46.00
CA LEU A 2 14.56 47.63 45.45
C LEU A 2 13.90 47.84 44.06
N LYS A 3 14.66 48.41 43.13
CA LYS A 3 14.29 48.65 41.73
C LYS A 3 15.54 48.29 40.92
N GLY A 4 15.73 47.00 40.66
CA GLY A 4 16.93 46.50 39.97
C GLY A 4 16.78 45.13 39.35
N ASP A 5 16.15 44.17 40.05
CA ASP A 5 16.30 42.75 39.67
C ASP A 5 15.23 42.20 38.72
N PHE A 6 14.15 42.94 38.45
CA PHE A 6 13.08 42.45 37.57
C PHE A 6 13.46 42.42 36.08
N SER A 7 14.43 43.23 35.66
CA SER A 7 14.80 43.37 34.25
C SER A 7 15.62 42.18 33.72
N LEU A 8 16.48 41.60 34.56
CA LEU A 8 17.39 40.54 34.13
C LEU A 8 16.65 39.21 33.94
N VAL A 9 15.70 38.91 34.84
CA VAL A 9 14.89 37.68 34.79
C VAL A 9 13.95 37.67 33.58
N CYS A 10 13.38 38.83 33.22
CA CYS A 10 12.55 38.93 32.02
C CYS A 10 13.36 38.75 30.74
N MET A 11 14.56 39.35 30.66
CA MET A 11 15.44 39.18 29.50
C MET A 11 15.91 37.72 29.32
N ALA A 12 16.25 37.03 30.41
CA ALA A 12 16.66 35.63 30.35
C ALA A 12 15.54 34.71 29.84
N ARG A 13 14.28 34.95 30.25
CA ARG A 13 13.12 34.17 29.77
C ARG A 13 12.81 34.43 28.30
N VAL A 14 12.94 35.67 27.83
CA VAL A 14 12.74 36.01 26.41
C VAL A 14 13.84 35.39 25.56
N LEU A 15 15.11 35.48 25.99
CA LEU A 15 16.23 34.88 25.28
C LEU A 15 16.11 33.35 25.20
N HIS A 16 15.72 32.70 26.30
CA HIS A 16 15.47 31.26 26.31
C HIS A 16 14.34 30.87 25.35
N SER A 17 13.25 31.64 25.33
CA SER A 17 12.11 31.40 24.43
C SER A 17 12.49 31.57 22.95
N VAL A 18 13.29 32.59 22.62
CA VAL A 18 13.79 32.82 21.26
C VAL A 18 14.75 31.72 20.83
N CYS A 19 15.65 31.27 21.70
CA CYS A 19 16.55 30.13 21.41
C CYS A 19 15.79 28.83 21.14
N VAL A 20 14.77 28.52 21.94
CA VAL A 20 13.91 27.34 21.72
C VAL A 20 13.16 27.46 20.39
N LEU A 21 12.62 28.64 20.06
CA LEU A 21 11.91 28.85 18.80
C LEU A 21 12.84 28.69 17.59
N VAL A 22 14.06 29.25 17.63
CA VAL A 22 15.07 29.10 16.57
C VAL A 22 15.49 27.64 16.42
N PHE A 23 15.64 26.90 17.53
CA PHE A 23 16.00 25.49 17.48
C PHE A 23 14.88 24.63 16.88
N VAL A 24 13.62 24.86 17.27
CA VAL A 24 12.45 24.19 16.68
C VAL A 24 12.29 24.56 15.21
N PHE A 25 12.48 25.82 14.85
CA PHE A 25 12.41 26.26 13.45
C PHE A 25 13.55 25.66 12.63
N ALA A 26 14.76 25.56 13.17
CA ALA A 26 15.87 24.87 12.53
C ALA A 26 15.57 23.38 12.34
N MET A 27 14.99 22.67 13.32
CA MET A 27 14.60 21.27 13.16
C MET A 27 13.45 21.05 12.16
N ILE A 28 12.54 22.03 12.01
CA ILE A 28 11.45 21.98 11.04
C ILE A 28 11.97 22.32 9.62
N VAL A 29 12.88 23.28 9.51
CA VAL A 29 13.43 23.75 8.23
C VAL A 29 14.50 22.79 7.69
N TYR A 30 15.33 22.23 8.55
CA TYR A 30 16.23 21.12 8.22
C TYR A 30 15.47 19.82 8.41
N GLY A 31 14.58 19.51 7.45
CA GLY A 31 13.87 18.24 7.40
C GLY A 31 14.84 17.08 7.69
N GLN A 32 14.43 16.19 8.59
CA GLN A 32 15.22 15.04 9.00
C GLN A 32 15.67 14.27 7.75
N GLN A 33 16.97 14.31 7.45
CA GLN A 33 17.52 13.60 6.30
C GLN A 33 17.59 12.13 6.67
N PHE A 34 16.85 11.31 5.92
CA PHE A 34 16.90 9.86 6.03
C PHE A 34 17.94 9.33 5.06
N GLU A 35 18.77 8.40 5.54
CA GLU A 35 19.82 7.74 4.80
C GLU A 35 19.54 6.23 4.77
N VAL A 36 19.66 5.64 3.58
CA VAL A 36 19.47 4.20 3.36
C VAL A 36 20.85 3.57 3.21
N LYS A 37 21.22 2.68 4.13
CA LYS A 37 22.53 2.00 4.12
C LYS A 37 22.37 0.53 3.82
N ILE A 38 23.08 0.07 2.80
CA ILE A 38 23.21 -1.36 2.49
C ILE A 38 24.31 -1.92 3.41
N LEU A 39 23.94 -2.87 4.26
CA LEU A 39 24.85 -3.57 5.17
C LEU A 39 25.41 -4.83 4.49
N GLN A 40 24.58 -5.54 3.74
CA GLN A 40 24.97 -6.69 2.92
C GLN A 40 24.20 -6.73 1.59
N PRO A 41 24.82 -7.22 0.50
CA PRO A 41 26.25 -7.48 0.37
C PRO A 41 27.08 -6.18 0.37
N GLN A 42 28.38 -6.28 0.67
CA GLN A 42 29.31 -5.15 0.59
C GLN A 42 29.67 -4.84 -0.87
N PRO A 43 30.12 -3.61 -1.20
CA PRO A 43 30.59 -3.27 -2.54
C PRO A 43 31.72 -4.20 -3.02
N GLU A 44 31.68 -4.57 -4.29
CA GLU A 44 32.61 -5.50 -4.96
C GLU A 44 32.61 -6.93 -4.40
N THR A 45 31.59 -7.32 -3.63
CA THR A 45 31.41 -8.72 -3.20
C THR A 45 31.27 -9.64 -4.41
N GLU A 46 32.00 -10.75 -4.40
CA GLU A 46 31.89 -11.80 -5.41
C GLU A 46 30.87 -12.86 -4.99
N LEU A 47 29.87 -13.09 -5.82
CA LEU A 47 28.82 -14.09 -5.62
C LEU A 47 28.89 -15.17 -6.70
N ASN A 48 28.46 -16.39 -6.40
CA ASN A 48 28.27 -17.40 -7.42
C ASN A 48 26.86 -17.30 -8.00
N LYS A 49 26.74 -17.46 -9.32
CA LYS A 49 25.44 -17.56 -9.99
C LYS A 49 24.62 -18.72 -9.39
N GLY A 50 23.37 -18.44 -9.03
CA GLY A 50 22.48 -19.44 -8.42
C GLY A 50 22.69 -19.69 -6.91
N GLU A 51 23.63 -19.00 -6.28
CA GLU A 51 23.77 -19.03 -4.81
C GLU A 51 22.88 -17.94 -4.18
N THR A 52 22.19 -18.26 -3.09
CA THR A 52 21.38 -17.28 -2.37
C THR A 52 22.26 -16.45 -1.44
N VAL A 53 22.20 -15.13 -1.57
CA VAL A 53 22.84 -14.16 -0.68
C VAL A 53 21.79 -13.39 0.12
N THR A 54 22.06 -13.09 1.38
CA THR A 54 21.22 -12.21 2.19
C THR A 54 21.50 -10.75 1.81
N ILE A 55 20.43 -9.99 1.57
CA ILE A 55 20.45 -8.54 1.49
C ILE A 55 20.06 -8.01 2.87
N GLU A 56 20.85 -7.11 3.42
CA GLU A 56 20.56 -6.45 4.69
C GLU A 56 20.67 -4.93 4.52
N VAL A 57 19.65 -4.20 4.94
CA VAL A 57 19.55 -2.75 4.75
C VAL A 57 19.02 -2.09 6.01
N THR A 58 19.54 -0.93 6.36
CA THR A 58 18.99 -0.11 7.44
C THR A 58 18.64 1.30 6.97
N LEU A 59 17.71 1.93 7.69
CA LEU A 59 17.28 3.31 7.50
C LEU A 59 17.66 4.12 8.73
N SER A 60 18.47 5.17 8.54
CA SER A 60 18.93 6.03 9.63
C SER A 60 18.59 7.51 9.36
N PRO A 61 18.01 8.24 10.31
CA PRO A 61 17.43 7.72 11.56
C PRO A 61 16.23 6.81 11.29
N SER A 62 15.87 5.95 12.23
CA SER A 62 14.71 5.09 12.10
C SER A 62 13.42 5.91 11.98
N LEU A 63 12.46 5.41 11.19
CA LEU A 63 11.16 6.05 11.06
C LEU A 63 10.32 5.84 12.34
N PRO A 64 9.38 6.76 12.64
CA PRO A 64 8.45 6.57 13.75
C PRO A 64 7.66 5.26 13.60
N ALA A 65 7.51 4.49 14.70
CA ALA A 65 6.96 3.12 14.72
C ALA A 65 5.56 2.92 14.08
N HIS A 66 4.81 3.99 13.79
CA HIS A 66 3.49 3.93 13.18
C HIS A 66 3.51 4.17 11.66
N LYS A 67 4.70 4.34 11.05
CA LYS A 67 4.85 4.53 9.60
C LYS A 67 5.14 3.21 8.93
N ARG A 68 4.32 2.84 7.95
CA ARG A 68 4.57 1.66 7.12
C ARG A 68 5.64 2.00 6.07
N VAL A 69 6.72 1.24 6.09
CA VAL A 69 7.86 1.40 5.18
C VAL A 69 7.83 0.25 4.17
N PHE A 70 8.11 0.57 2.91
CA PHE A 70 8.31 -0.41 1.87
C PHE A 70 9.72 -0.26 1.32
N MET A 71 10.52 -1.33 1.44
CA MET A 71 11.87 -1.36 0.92
C MET A 71 11.99 -2.36 -0.24
N THR A 72 12.75 -2.00 -1.26
CA THR A 72 12.99 -2.88 -2.40
C THR A 72 14.42 -2.70 -2.90
N ALA A 73 15.20 -3.77 -2.88
CA ALA A 73 16.48 -3.82 -3.59
C ALA A 73 16.22 -3.98 -5.10
N VAL A 74 16.87 -3.15 -5.89
CA VAL A 74 16.75 -3.10 -7.34
C VAL A 74 18.12 -3.43 -7.92
N PHE A 75 18.17 -4.47 -8.74
CA PHE A 75 19.38 -4.92 -9.42
C PHE A 75 19.35 -4.49 -10.88
N GLN A 76 20.47 -3.95 -11.35
CA GLN A 76 20.62 -3.41 -12.69
C GLN A 76 21.87 -3.94 -13.39
N VAL A 77 21.80 -4.04 -14.72
CA VAL A 77 22.93 -4.27 -15.63
C VAL A 77 22.81 -3.26 -16.75
N ASP A 78 23.86 -2.49 -17.02
CA ASP A 78 23.86 -1.48 -18.09
C ASP A 78 22.63 -0.54 -18.05
N ASN A 79 22.23 -0.13 -16.83
CA ASN A 79 21.03 0.66 -16.52
C ASN A 79 19.67 -0.02 -16.75
N GLU A 80 19.62 -1.27 -17.20
CA GLU A 80 18.41 -2.08 -17.29
C GLU A 80 18.12 -2.75 -15.94
N VAL A 81 16.88 -2.63 -15.44
CA VAL A 81 16.47 -3.33 -14.22
C VAL A 81 16.23 -4.80 -14.53
N ILE A 82 17.02 -5.69 -13.92
CA ILE A 82 16.93 -7.13 -14.13
C ILE A 82 16.06 -7.81 -13.07
N ASP A 83 16.13 -7.36 -11.81
CA ASP A 83 15.46 -7.99 -10.68
C ASP A 83 15.06 -6.94 -9.63
N ARG A 84 14.01 -7.27 -8.86
CA ARG A 84 13.53 -6.49 -7.72
C ARG A 84 13.25 -7.44 -6.56
N VAL A 85 13.79 -7.15 -5.39
CA VAL A 85 13.65 -7.98 -4.19
C VAL A 85 13.02 -7.13 -3.08
N PRO A 86 11.79 -7.42 -2.64
CA PRO A 86 11.20 -6.74 -1.50
C PRO A 86 11.98 -7.11 -0.23
N LEU A 87 12.14 -6.17 0.70
CA LEU A 87 12.84 -6.41 1.97
C LEU A 87 11.85 -6.24 3.13
N TYR A 88 12.03 -7.04 4.18
CA TYR A 88 11.11 -7.15 5.32
C TYR A 88 11.84 -7.01 6.65
N ASP A 89 11.13 -6.47 7.64
CA ASP A 89 11.55 -6.34 9.05
C ASP A 89 10.40 -6.93 9.90
N ASP A 90 10.20 -8.24 9.76
CA ASP A 90 9.05 -9.01 10.26
C ASP A 90 9.43 -10.19 11.17
N GLY A 91 10.72 -10.44 11.36
CA GLY A 91 11.28 -11.54 12.12
C GLY A 91 11.02 -12.92 11.50
N ASP A 92 10.69 -13.00 10.20
CA ASP A 92 10.48 -14.25 9.50
C ASP A 92 11.81 -14.86 9.01
N PRO A 93 12.18 -16.07 9.47
CA PRO A 93 13.39 -16.74 9.01
C PRO A 93 13.40 -17.04 7.50
N GLU A 94 12.24 -17.18 6.85
CA GLU A 94 12.15 -17.37 5.39
C GLU A 94 12.57 -16.10 4.62
N HIS A 95 12.40 -14.93 5.24
CA HIS A 95 12.91 -13.65 4.75
C HIS A 95 14.35 -13.37 5.22
N PHE A 96 15.00 -14.34 5.88
CA PHE A 96 16.32 -14.17 6.51
C PHE A 96 16.34 -13.11 7.62
N ASP A 97 15.17 -12.75 8.15
CA ASP A 97 15.06 -11.84 9.28
C ASP A 97 15.02 -12.63 10.59
N ARG A 98 15.75 -12.15 11.60
CA ARG A 98 15.86 -12.80 12.91
C ARG A 98 15.09 -12.08 14.00
N GLU A 99 14.83 -10.79 13.83
CA GLU A 99 14.25 -9.95 14.88
C GLU A 99 13.33 -8.90 14.27
N ALA A 100 12.03 -8.99 14.59
CA ALA A 100 11.04 -8.07 14.05
C ALA A 100 11.14 -6.67 14.67
N ASN A 101 11.03 -5.64 13.83
CA ASN A 101 11.08 -4.22 14.15
C ASN A 101 12.42 -3.74 14.73
N ASP A 102 13.53 -4.36 14.31
CA ASP A 102 14.88 -3.92 14.72
C ASP A 102 15.42 -2.78 13.82
N GLY A 103 14.70 -2.44 12.75
CA GLY A 103 15.10 -1.43 11.76
C GLY A 103 16.07 -1.94 10.70
N THR A 104 16.26 -3.26 10.62
CA THR A 104 17.03 -3.97 9.62
C THR A 104 16.08 -4.72 8.69
N PHE A 105 16.09 -4.34 7.43
CA PHE A 105 15.24 -4.95 6.41
C PHE A 105 16.05 -5.99 5.63
N THR A 106 15.56 -7.22 5.58
CA THR A 106 16.28 -8.34 4.98
C THR A 106 15.45 -9.12 3.95
N ASN A 107 16.16 -9.78 3.02
CA ASN A 107 15.63 -10.85 2.17
C ASN A 107 16.78 -11.62 1.49
N GLY A 108 16.51 -12.83 1.01
CA GLY A 108 17.40 -13.58 0.14
C GLY A 108 17.32 -13.14 -1.33
N TYR A 109 18.45 -13.13 -2.02
CA TYR A 109 18.55 -12.92 -3.46
C TYR A 109 19.44 -13.97 -4.11
N MET A 110 18.97 -14.52 -5.24
CA MET A 110 19.71 -15.51 -6.00
C MET A 110 19.96 -14.99 -7.42
N PRO A 111 21.18 -14.56 -7.78
CA PRO A 111 21.46 -13.94 -9.06
C PRO A 111 21.34 -14.97 -10.19
N ARG A 112 20.52 -14.64 -11.19
CA ARG A 112 20.26 -15.49 -12.37
C ARG A 112 21.21 -15.22 -13.52
N ARG A 113 21.90 -14.08 -13.51
CA ARG A 113 22.82 -13.62 -14.56
C ARG A 113 24.21 -13.40 -13.97
N GLY A 114 25.23 -13.87 -14.66
CA GLY A 114 26.63 -13.56 -14.34
C GLY A 114 27.01 -12.15 -14.78
N GLY A 115 28.14 -11.66 -14.28
CA GLY A 115 28.69 -10.34 -14.60
C GLY A 115 28.56 -9.34 -13.45
N ARG A 116 28.86 -8.08 -13.74
CA ARG A 116 28.80 -6.98 -12.77
C ARG A 116 27.36 -6.45 -12.70
N LEU A 117 26.78 -6.51 -11.51
CA LEU A 117 25.46 -5.97 -11.19
C LEU A 117 25.61 -4.68 -10.38
N THR A 118 24.74 -3.71 -10.61
CA THR A 118 24.56 -2.55 -9.72
C THR A 118 23.31 -2.76 -8.88
N MET A 119 23.44 -2.64 -7.56
CA MET A 119 22.31 -2.73 -6.62
C MET A 119 22.05 -1.36 -6.00
N ARG A 120 20.78 -0.97 -5.92
CA ARG A 120 20.29 0.19 -5.17
C ARG A 120 19.06 -0.21 -4.37
N VAL A 121 18.83 0.43 -3.23
CA VAL A 121 17.64 0.18 -2.43
C VAL A 121 16.73 1.38 -2.48
N ARG A 122 15.47 1.14 -2.82
CA ARG A 122 14.39 2.11 -2.79
C ARG A 122 13.63 1.97 -1.49
N VAL A 123 13.40 3.07 -0.80
CA VAL A 123 12.57 3.15 0.41
C VAL A 123 11.41 4.09 0.13
N TYR A 124 10.19 3.64 0.41
CA TYR A 124 8.96 4.38 0.16
C TYR A 124 8.04 4.39 1.39
N TRP A 125 7.57 5.58 1.80
CA TRP A 125 6.60 5.78 2.87
C TRP A 125 5.86 7.11 2.67
N ASP A 126 4.53 7.15 2.86
CA ASP A 126 3.73 8.39 2.80
C ASP A 126 4.01 9.31 1.58
N ASN A 127 4.23 8.72 0.40
CA ASN A 127 4.65 9.41 -0.86
C ASN A 127 6.07 9.98 -0.88
N ASN A 128 6.85 9.80 0.18
CA ASN A 128 8.28 10.05 0.18
C ASN A 128 9.00 8.85 -0.42
N GLU A 129 10.03 9.14 -1.20
CA GLU A 129 10.88 8.14 -1.83
C GLU A 129 12.33 8.53 -1.65
N ILE A 130 13.14 7.61 -1.15
CA ILE A 130 14.58 7.77 -1.02
C ILE A 130 15.27 6.56 -1.61
N TRP A 131 16.45 6.80 -2.19
CA TRP A 131 17.31 5.78 -2.76
C TRP A 131 18.61 5.73 -1.98
N SER A 132 19.13 4.52 -1.78
CA SER A 132 20.52 4.33 -1.35
C SER A 132 21.49 4.78 -2.45
N GLU A 133 22.74 4.99 -2.02
CA GLU A 133 23.88 4.98 -2.94
C GLU A 133 23.97 3.62 -3.65
N PRO A 134 24.41 3.59 -4.92
CA PRO A 134 24.60 2.36 -5.66
C PRO A 134 25.84 1.61 -5.18
N ILE A 135 25.72 0.28 -5.08
CA ILE A 135 26.86 -0.60 -4.89
C ILE A 135 27.02 -1.52 -6.11
N SER A 136 28.26 -1.94 -6.38
CA SER A 136 28.54 -2.93 -7.42
C SER A 136 28.74 -4.30 -6.80
N ILE A 137 28.28 -5.35 -7.47
CA ILE A 137 28.39 -6.76 -7.06
C ILE A 137 28.90 -7.54 -8.27
N ILE A 138 29.79 -8.52 -8.07
CA ILE A 138 30.35 -9.34 -9.14
C ILE A 138 29.76 -10.74 -9.04
N VAL A 139 29.02 -11.18 -10.06
CA VAL A 139 28.47 -12.53 -10.11
C VAL A 139 29.32 -13.41 -11.02
N LYS A 140 29.98 -14.41 -10.45
CA LYS A 140 30.75 -15.42 -11.18
C LYS A 140 29.84 -16.43 -11.84
N GLU A 141 30.06 -16.69 -13.12
CA GLU A 141 29.46 -17.85 -13.77
C GLU A 141 30.18 -19.11 -13.27
N LEU A 142 29.40 -20.05 -12.74
CA LEU A 142 29.90 -21.39 -12.48
C LEU A 142 30.36 -21.97 -13.83
N ALA A 143 31.61 -22.42 -13.88
CA ALA A 143 32.10 -23.16 -15.04
C ALA A 143 31.12 -24.31 -15.32
N PRO A 144 30.77 -24.58 -16.59
CA PRO A 144 29.91 -25.71 -16.90
C PRO A 144 30.55 -26.96 -16.29
N THR A 145 29.83 -27.61 -15.37
CA THR A 145 30.26 -28.91 -14.85
C THR A 145 30.53 -29.79 -16.07
N PRO A 146 31.72 -30.41 -16.20
CA PRO A 146 32.03 -31.22 -17.36
C PRO A 146 30.94 -32.27 -17.51
N THR A 147 30.11 -32.10 -18.53
CA THR A 147 29.04 -33.02 -18.86
C THR A 147 29.71 -34.37 -19.04
N GLN A 148 29.41 -35.33 -18.16
CA GLN A 148 29.81 -36.71 -18.41
C GLN A 148 29.30 -37.07 -19.81
N PRO A 149 30.11 -37.74 -20.65
CA PRO A 149 29.66 -38.18 -21.95
C PRO A 149 28.47 -39.14 -21.74
N THR A 150 27.26 -38.63 -21.91
CA THR A 150 26.07 -39.45 -22.04
C THR A 150 26.26 -40.29 -23.29
N THR A 151 26.57 -41.57 -23.08
CA THR A 151 26.52 -42.59 -24.11
C THR A 151 25.13 -42.53 -24.75
N PRO A 152 25.01 -42.49 -26.09
CA PRO A 152 23.71 -42.50 -26.74
C PRO A 152 23.12 -43.91 -26.60
N ILE A 153 22.32 -44.13 -25.56
CA ILE A 153 21.36 -45.21 -25.56
C ILE A 153 20.06 -44.56 -25.99
N THR A 154 19.68 -44.81 -27.24
CA THR A 154 18.36 -44.47 -27.78
C THR A 154 17.38 -45.55 -27.32
N PRO A 155 16.53 -45.34 -26.29
CA PRO A 155 15.34 -46.15 -26.15
C PRO A 155 14.35 -45.79 -27.26
N PRO A 156 13.55 -46.74 -27.76
CA PRO A 156 12.53 -46.47 -28.77
C PRO A 156 11.52 -45.47 -28.20
N ILE A 157 11.24 -44.42 -28.98
CA ILE A 157 10.22 -43.42 -28.69
C ILE A 157 8.87 -44.14 -28.56
N GLN A 158 8.44 -44.41 -27.34
CA GLN A 158 7.05 -44.78 -27.06
C GLN A 158 6.20 -43.54 -27.26
N GLN A 159 5.37 -43.55 -28.31
CA GLN A 159 4.32 -42.55 -28.50
C GLN A 159 3.45 -42.50 -27.22
N PRO A 160 3.27 -41.32 -26.59
CA PRO A 160 2.43 -41.22 -25.41
C PRO A 160 0.99 -41.59 -25.75
N LYS A 161 0.46 -42.50 -24.94
CA LYS A 161 -0.90 -43.03 -24.93
C LYS A 161 -1.93 -41.90 -24.77
N PRO A 162 -3.18 -42.04 -25.27
CA PRO A 162 -4.11 -40.92 -25.44
C PRO A 162 -4.38 -40.15 -24.14
N THR A 163 -4.24 -38.82 -24.22
CA THR A 163 -4.33 -37.82 -23.13
C THR A 163 -5.75 -37.53 -22.62
N ARG A 164 -6.74 -38.34 -22.99
CA ARG A 164 -8.14 -38.17 -22.58
C ARG A 164 -8.37 -38.03 -21.06
N PRO A 165 -7.72 -38.81 -20.16
CA PRO A 165 -7.96 -38.63 -18.73
C PRO A 165 -7.42 -37.28 -18.21
N LEU A 166 -6.37 -36.74 -18.83
CA LEU A 166 -5.81 -35.43 -18.46
C LEU A 166 -6.74 -34.28 -18.88
N GLY A 167 -7.32 -34.36 -20.08
CA GLY A 167 -8.29 -33.37 -20.56
C GLY A 167 -9.54 -33.30 -19.68
N VAL A 168 -10.07 -34.45 -19.24
CA VAL A 168 -11.23 -34.51 -18.32
C VAL A 168 -10.89 -33.90 -16.97
N ALA A 169 -9.71 -34.21 -16.40
CA ALA A 169 -9.28 -33.65 -15.12
C ALA A 169 -9.13 -32.12 -15.17
N LEU A 170 -8.53 -31.57 -16.24
CA LEU A 170 -8.39 -30.13 -16.43
C LEU A 170 -9.73 -29.41 -16.60
N THR A 171 -10.68 -30.04 -17.30
CA THR A 171 -12.03 -29.49 -17.50
C THR A 171 -12.79 -29.38 -16.16
N ILE A 172 -12.73 -30.42 -15.32
CA ILE A 172 -13.37 -30.42 -13.99
C ILE A 172 -12.73 -29.36 -13.09
N LEU A 173 -11.40 -29.25 -13.08
CA LEU A 173 -10.70 -28.27 -12.27
C LEU A 173 -11.05 -26.83 -12.69
N GLY A 174 -11.04 -26.55 -14.00
CA GLY A 174 -11.44 -25.23 -14.53
C GLY A 174 -12.87 -24.84 -14.18
N PHE A 175 -13.80 -25.81 -14.19
CA PHE A 175 -15.19 -25.58 -13.78
C PHE A 175 -15.30 -25.22 -12.29
N LEU A 176 -14.61 -25.96 -11.41
CA LEU A 176 -14.60 -25.69 -9.97
C LEU A 176 -14.04 -24.30 -9.64
N PHE A 177 -12.93 -23.90 -10.29
CA PHE A 177 -12.38 -22.55 -10.11
C PHE A 177 -13.34 -21.46 -10.59
N SER A 178 -14.03 -21.68 -11.70
CA SER A 178 -14.99 -20.71 -12.25
C SER A 178 -16.20 -20.53 -11.33
N VAL A 179 -16.79 -21.64 -10.83
CA VAL A 179 -17.92 -21.60 -9.91
C VAL A 179 -17.52 -20.99 -8.56
N GLY A 180 -16.38 -21.40 -8.01
CA GLY A 180 -15.84 -20.83 -6.76
C GLY A 180 -15.62 -19.32 -6.86
N SER A 181 -15.11 -18.85 -8.00
CA SER A 181 -14.89 -17.42 -8.25
C SER A 181 -16.19 -16.64 -8.35
N ILE A 182 -17.23 -17.20 -8.97
CA ILE A 182 -18.57 -16.56 -9.01
C ILE A 182 -19.16 -16.44 -7.60
N PHE A 183 -19.01 -17.47 -6.76
CA PHE A 183 -19.46 -17.42 -5.36
C PHE A 183 -18.66 -16.42 -4.53
N ALA A 184 -17.34 -16.34 -4.73
CA ALA A 184 -16.49 -15.35 -4.09
C ALA A 184 -16.91 -13.93 -4.49
N LEU A 185 -17.13 -13.69 -5.79
CA LEU A 185 -17.60 -12.42 -6.32
C LEU A 185 -18.98 -12.05 -5.75
N ARG A 186 -19.88 -13.02 -5.58
CA ARG A 186 -21.21 -12.78 -4.98
C ARG A 186 -21.11 -12.40 -3.50
N ARG A 187 -20.14 -12.95 -2.75
CA ARG A 187 -19.87 -12.58 -1.36
C ARG A 187 -19.22 -11.20 -1.24
N THR A 188 -18.35 -10.81 -2.17
CA THR A 188 -17.71 -9.48 -2.17
C THR A 188 -18.64 -8.37 -2.67
N ILE A 189 -19.69 -8.71 -3.43
CA ILE A 189 -20.74 -7.75 -3.84
C ILE A 189 -21.68 -7.39 -2.68
N GLN A 190 -21.69 -8.10 -1.54
CA GLN A 190 -22.24 -7.52 -0.32
C GLN A 190 -21.29 -6.41 0.14
N PRO A 191 -21.69 -5.14 0.03
CA PRO A 191 -20.72 -4.07 0.20
C PRO A 191 -20.44 -3.98 1.71
N GLN A 192 -19.24 -4.37 2.15
CA GLN A 192 -18.86 -4.35 3.57
C GLN A 192 -18.24 -3.02 4.04
N GLY A 193 -18.01 -2.05 3.15
CA GLY A 193 -17.49 -0.73 3.54
C GLY A 193 -18.44 0.06 4.45
N GLY A 194 -18.00 0.42 5.65
CA GLY A 194 -18.62 1.46 6.46
C GLY A 194 -18.17 2.84 5.98
N LEU A 195 -19.07 3.82 5.94
CA LEU A 195 -18.71 5.20 5.67
C LEU A 195 -18.27 5.84 7.01
N GLY A 196 -17.03 6.28 7.08
CA GLY A 196 -16.52 7.11 8.17
C GLY A 196 -16.55 8.58 7.77
N VAL A 197 -17.39 9.39 8.41
CA VAL A 197 -17.40 10.85 8.21
C VAL A 197 -16.78 11.50 9.43
N GLU A 198 -15.69 12.23 9.22
CA GLU A 198 -15.04 13.01 10.28
C GLU A 198 -15.38 14.50 10.09
N LEU A 199 -15.99 15.09 11.13
CA LEU A 199 -16.32 16.51 11.16
C LEU A 199 -15.22 17.26 11.92
N ARG A 200 -14.58 18.19 11.23
CA ARG A 200 -13.55 19.07 11.82
C ARG A 200 -13.97 20.53 11.76
N PHE A 201 -13.96 21.18 12.91
CA PHE A 201 -14.13 22.64 13.01
C PHE A 201 -12.81 23.25 13.50
N ILE A 202 -12.29 24.22 12.72
CA ILE A 202 -11.07 24.97 13.08
C ILE A 202 -9.90 24.01 13.41
N GLY A 203 -9.74 22.96 12.59
CA GLY A 203 -8.67 21.97 12.75
C GLY A 203 -8.84 21.00 13.94
N LYS A 204 -9.89 21.13 14.76
CA LYS A 204 -10.20 20.18 15.84
C LYS A 204 -11.26 19.18 15.38
N ARG A 205 -11.04 17.91 15.72
CA ARG A 205 -11.98 16.82 15.49
C ARG A 205 -13.13 16.94 16.50
N GLU A 206 -14.30 17.29 16.02
CA GLU A 206 -15.49 17.47 16.88
C GLU A 206 -16.33 16.19 16.92
N ALA A 207 -16.39 15.44 15.83
CA ALA A 207 -17.12 14.17 15.78
C ALA A 207 -16.52 13.21 14.75
N LEU A 208 -16.53 11.92 15.07
CA LEU A 208 -16.35 10.84 14.09
C LEU A 208 -17.63 10.02 14.06
N LEU A 209 -18.21 9.90 12.87
CA LEU A 209 -19.43 9.16 12.63
C LEU A 209 -19.08 7.93 11.81
N VAL A 210 -19.34 6.75 12.36
CA VAL A 210 -19.12 5.46 11.69
C VAL A 210 -20.46 4.73 11.70
N GLY A 211 -21.00 4.42 10.52
CA GLY A 211 -22.30 3.77 10.39
C GLY A 211 -22.27 2.56 9.45
N PRO A 212 -23.02 1.48 9.76
CA PRO A 212 -23.33 0.43 8.79
C PRO A 212 -24.36 0.94 7.76
N LYS A 213 -24.40 0.28 6.60
CA LYS A 213 -24.99 0.78 5.35
C LYS A 213 -26.50 1.05 5.36
N GLY A 214 -26.87 2.04 4.53
CA GLY A 214 -28.20 2.20 3.93
C GLY A 214 -29.13 3.10 4.74
N THR A 215 -29.17 4.40 4.41
CA THR A 215 -30.05 5.42 5.01
C THR A 215 -30.14 5.36 6.54
N GLY A 216 -29.23 6.04 7.21
CA GLY A 216 -29.38 6.37 8.63
C GLY A 216 -29.74 7.85 8.78
N ASP A 217 -30.80 8.16 9.50
CA ASP A 217 -30.97 9.51 10.06
C ASP A 217 -29.92 9.65 11.17
N ILE A 218 -29.03 10.61 11.04
CA ILE A 218 -27.93 10.83 11.99
C ILE A 218 -28.38 11.90 12.99
N ILE A 219 -28.55 11.53 14.25
CA ILE A 219 -28.89 12.44 15.35
C ILE A 219 -27.59 12.83 16.06
N VAL A 220 -27.24 14.11 16.03
CA VAL A 220 -26.08 14.67 16.74
C VAL A 220 -26.49 15.00 18.20
N PRO A 221 -25.64 14.76 19.21
CA PRO A 221 -25.95 15.12 20.59
C PRO A 221 -26.24 16.61 20.74
N ASN A 222 -27.42 16.90 21.26
CA ASN A 222 -28.09 18.19 21.22
C ASN A 222 -27.69 19.07 22.42
N GLU A 223 -26.56 19.77 22.34
CA GLU A 223 -26.28 20.93 23.22
C GLU A 223 -25.59 22.12 22.52
N ARG A 224 -24.96 21.93 21.34
CA ARG A 224 -24.31 23.03 20.58
C ARG A 224 -24.77 23.20 19.12
N PHE A 225 -25.63 22.31 18.62
CA PHE A 225 -25.92 22.19 17.18
C PHE A 225 -27.42 22.25 16.85
N GLY A 226 -28.25 22.79 17.74
CA GLY A 226 -29.72 22.77 17.67
C GLY A 226 -30.34 23.31 16.37
N ASP A 227 -29.62 24.16 15.64
CA ASP A 227 -30.10 24.79 14.41
C ASP A 227 -29.53 24.20 13.10
N LEU A 228 -28.60 23.24 13.18
CA LEU A 228 -28.10 22.52 12.00
C LEU A 228 -29.11 21.44 11.58
N LYS A 229 -30.14 21.84 10.83
CA LYS A 229 -31.00 20.90 10.09
C LYS A 229 -30.14 20.13 9.07
N LEU A 230 -29.82 18.89 9.39
CA LEU A 230 -28.86 18.07 8.64
C LEU A 230 -29.30 17.81 7.19
N ALA A 231 -28.33 17.96 6.28
CA ALA A 231 -28.41 17.50 4.91
C ALA A 231 -28.54 15.97 4.87
N ARG A 232 -29.57 15.49 4.18
CA ARG A 232 -29.78 14.07 3.93
C ARG A 232 -28.77 13.59 2.87
N LEU A 233 -27.69 12.93 3.28
CA LEU A 233 -26.75 12.31 2.35
C LEU A 233 -27.37 11.02 1.78
N LYS A 234 -28.14 11.15 0.69
CA LYS A 234 -28.65 10.01 -0.07
C LYS A 234 -27.59 9.62 -1.11
N TRP A 235 -27.00 8.43 -0.96
CA TRP A 235 -26.10 7.86 -1.97
C TRP A 235 -26.92 6.90 -2.83
N GLU A 236 -27.16 7.25 -4.10
CA GLU A 236 -27.79 6.33 -5.05
C GLU A 236 -26.71 5.48 -5.71
N GLY A 237 -26.53 4.26 -5.19
CA GLY A 237 -25.83 3.20 -5.92
C GLY A 237 -26.58 2.84 -7.21
N LEU A 238 -25.91 2.15 -8.13
CA LEU A 238 -26.33 1.88 -9.51
C LEU A 238 -27.61 1.00 -9.68
N SER A 239 -28.47 0.90 -8.67
CA SER A 239 -29.70 0.10 -8.66
C SER A 239 -30.97 0.90 -8.33
N GLY A 240 -30.96 2.23 -8.49
CA GLY A 240 -32.10 3.11 -8.22
C GLY A 240 -33.03 3.31 -9.42
N LEU A 241 -33.67 2.25 -9.91
CA LEU A 241 -34.82 2.35 -10.81
C LEU A 241 -36.07 1.98 -10.02
N LEU A 242 -36.98 2.94 -9.87
CA LEU A 242 -38.30 2.91 -9.21
C LEU A 242 -38.32 3.17 -7.69
N LEU A 243 -38.62 4.41 -7.30
CA LEU A 243 -39.82 4.82 -6.53
C LEU A 243 -39.66 6.24 -5.99
N GLN A 244 -40.63 7.11 -6.33
CA GLN A 244 -40.80 8.44 -5.75
C GLN A 244 -41.33 8.35 -4.31
N SER A 245 -40.88 9.25 -3.43
CA SER A 245 -41.78 9.89 -2.46
C SER A 245 -41.21 11.23 -1.97
N LEU A 246 -42.14 12.15 -1.68
CA LEU A 246 -41.93 13.57 -1.41
C LEU A 246 -41.32 13.86 -0.02
N GLN A 247 -40.54 14.96 0.03
CA GLN A 247 -40.51 16.04 1.04
C GLN A 247 -39.12 16.46 1.56
N ALA A 248 -39.02 17.79 1.75
CA ALA A 248 -37.95 18.65 2.28
C ALA A 248 -36.65 18.78 1.45
N LYS A 249 -36.58 19.88 0.68
CA LYS A 249 -35.37 20.38 0.02
C LYS A 249 -34.39 20.96 1.05
N ALA A 250 -33.28 20.28 1.27
CA ALA A 250 -32.02 20.91 1.70
C ALA A 250 -30.99 20.60 0.59
N TRP A 251 -30.59 21.63 -0.16
CA TRP A 251 -29.64 21.50 -1.26
C TRP A 251 -28.26 21.77 -0.68
N VAL A 252 -27.41 20.75 -0.61
CA VAL A 252 -25.98 20.99 -0.71
C VAL A 252 -25.77 21.30 -2.18
N GLU A 253 -25.37 22.54 -2.48
CA GLU A 253 -25.00 22.91 -3.83
C GLU A 253 -23.81 22.04 -4.20
N GLU A 254 -24.12 20.96 -4.91
CA GLU A 254 -23.18 20.06 -5.54
C GLU A 254 -22.35 20.94 -6.47
N THR A 255 -21.17 21.35 -5.99
CA THR A 255 -20.19 22.03 -6.84
C THR A 255 -19.86 21.05 -7.96
N LYS A 256 -20.52 21.29 -9.08
CA LYS A 256 -20.48 20.47 -10.29
C LYS A 256 -19.04 20.06 -10.59
N ARG A 257 -18.79 18.74 -10.55
CA ARG A 257 -17.72 17.96 -11.22
C ARG A 257 -16.56 17.40 -10.39
N GLU A 258 -16.58 17.36 -9.07
CA GLU A 258 -15.61 16.54 -8.35
C GLU A 258 -16.24 15.23 -7.87
N ARG A 259 -16.13 14.18 -8.70
CA ARG A 259 -16.35 12.80 -8.24
C ARG A 259 -15.37 12.55 -7.09
N LEU A 260 -15.88 12.26 -5.89
CA LEU A 260 -15.06 11.82 -4.74
C LEU A 260 -14.11 10.72 -5.22
N ARG A 261 -12.81 10.98 -5.07
CA ARG A 261 -11.75 10.04 -5.46
C ARG A 261 -11.46 9.10 -4.29
N ASP A 262 -10.85 7.96 -4.58
CA ASP A 262 -10.45 7.01 -3.54
C ASP A 262 -9.42 7.68 -2.62
N GLY A 263 -9.59 7.50 -1.31
CA GLY A 263 -8.78 8.15 -0.28
C GLY A 263 -9.52 9.26 0.47
N ILE A 264 -8.73 10.18 1.05
CA ILE A 264 -9.22 11.24 1.92
C ILE A 264 -9.66 12.44 1.07
N ASN A 265 -10.95 12.77 1.12
CA ASN A 265 -11.53 13.91 0.41
C ASN A 265 -11.83 15.02 1.41
N HIS A 266 -11.41 16.24 1.08
CA HIS A 266 -11.57 17.42 1.91
C HIS A 266 -12.63 18.32 1.30
N ILE A 267 -13.78 18.44 1.96
CA ILE A 267 -14.90 19.26 1.48
C ILE A 267 -15.01 20.47 2.41
N LYS A 268 -14.67 21.65 1.89
CA LYS A 268 -14.87 22.90 2.61
C LYS A 268 -16.36 23.26 2.60
N VAL A 269 -16.91 23.52 3.78
CA VAL A 269 -18.30 23.94 3.94
C VAL A 269 -18.32 25.31 4.60
N SER A 270 -19.01 26.26 3.99
CA SER A 270 -19.22 27.59 4.56
C SER A 270 -20.72 27.85 4.70
N GLN A 271 -21.14 28.26 5.89
CA GLN A 271 -22.53 28.63 6.17
C GLN A 271 -22.56 29.85 7.09
N THR A 272 -23.55 30.71 6.93
CA THR A 272 -23.77 31.86 7.81
C THR A 272 -24.78 31.47 8.91
N VAL A 273 -24.39 31.58 10.19
CA VAL A 273 -25.26 31.31 11.35
C VAL A 273 -25.44 32.62 12.11
N HIS A 274 -26.69 33.09 12.24
CA HIS A 274 -27.04 34.40 12.85
C HIS A 274 -26.24 35.60 12.29
N GLY A 275 -25.97 35.60 10.98
CA GLY A 275 -25.23 36.68 10.31
C GLY A 275 -23.70 36.59 10.41
N ALA A 276 -23.16 35.65 11.19
CA ALA A 276 -21.72 35.39 11.24
C ALA A 276 -21.33 34.28 10.23
N PRO A 277 -20.30 34.49 9.38
CA PRO A 277 -19.81 33.45 8.50
C PRO A 277 -19.05 32.39 9.31
N VAL A 278 -19.48 31.14 9.19
CA VAL A 278 -18.83 29.98 9.79
C VAL A 278 -18.31 29.10 8.65
N SER A 279 -17.01 28.80 8.67
CA SER A 279 -16.39 27.87 7.73
C SER A 279 -15.84 26.65 8.49
N GLY A 280 -16.13 25.45 7.97
CA GLY A 280 -15.62 24.19 8.47
C GLY A 280 -15.11 23.31 7.34
N GLU A 281 -14.52 22.18 7.70
CA GLU A 281 -14.00 21.19 6.77
C GLU A 281 -14.57 19.81 7.11
N ILE A 282 -15.20 19.18 6.13
CA ILE A 282 -15.65 17.80 6.22
C ILE A 282 -14.59 16.92 5.56
N VAL A 283 -14.03 16.02 6.34
CA VAL A 283 -13.07 15.03 5.85
C VAL A 283 -13.81 13.72 5.62
N VAL A 284 -13.95 13.33 4.36
CA VAL A 284 -14.61 12.10 3.94
C VAL A 284 -13.55 11.10 3.50
N ASN A 285 -13.36 10.04 4.28
CA ASN A 285 -12.49 8.95 3.87
C ASN A 285 -13.29 7.94 3.05
N VAL A 286 -13.01 7.87 1.74
CA VAL A 286 -13.64 6.93 0.82
C VAL A 286 -12.65 5.80 0.55
N SER A 287 -12.77 4.71 1.31
CA SER A 287 -12.06 3.47 1.03
C SER A 287 -12.82 2.66 -0.02
N ARG A 288 -12.40 2.74 -1.29
CA ARG A 288 -12.83 1.74 -2.29
C ARG A 288 -11.92 0.53 -2.20
N PHE A 289 -12.53 -0.62 -1.94
CA PHE A 289 -11.90 -1.92 -2.00
C PHE A 289 -11.75 -2.35 -3.47
N ILE A 290 -10.77 -1.78 -4.17
CA ILE A 290 -10.43 -2.22 -5.53
C ILE A 290 -9.61 -3.53 -5.49
N ASP A 291 -8.92 -3.81 -4.38
CA ASP A 291 -7.98 -4.94 -4.33
C ASP A 291 -8.63 -6.28 -3.94
N GLU A 292 -9.76 -6.29 -3.23
CA GLU A 292 -10.41 -7.55 -2.80
C GLU A 292 -11.01 -8.36 -3.96
N ASN A 293 -11.30 -7.73 -5.10
CA ASN A 293 -11.86 -8.41 -6.26
C ASN A 293 -10.81 -8.95 -7.25
N ARG A 294 -9.53 -8.55 -7.12
CA ARG A 294 -8.47 -8.98 -8.06
C ARG A 294 -8.23 -10.48 -8.01
N ILE A 295 -8.29 -11.07 -6.81
CA ILE A 295 -8.09 -12.51 -6.62
C ILE A 295 -9.25 -13.30 -7.26
N ALA A 296 -10.49 -12.88 -7.05
CA ALA A 296 -11.67 -13.53 -7.64
C ALA A 296 -11.67 -13.45 -9.17
N ILE A 297 -11.30 -12.29 -9.75
CA ILE A 297 -11.20 -12.10 -11.20
C ILE A 297 -10.03 -12.92 -11.78
N GLY A 298 -8.89 -12.99 -11.08
CA GLY A 298 -7.74 -13.80 -11.47
C GLY A 298 -8.05 -15.30 -11.49
N LEU A 299 -8.68 -15.81 -10.44
CA LEU A 299 -9.10 -17.21 -10.33
C LEU A 299 -10.16 -17.58 -11.38
N MET A 300 -11.07 -16.65 -11.71
CA MET A 300 -12.04 -16.84 -12.79
C MET A 300 -11.36 -16.97 -14.15
N SER A 301 -10.38 -16.10 -14.42
CA SER A 301 -9.63 -16.12 -15.68
C SER A 301 -8.82 -17.41 -15.84
N LEU A 302 -8.16 -17.85 -14.77
CA LEU A 302 -7.43 -19.13 -14.73
C LEU A 302 -8.39 -20.32 -14.94
N GLY A 303 -9.55 -20.31 -14.29
CA GLY A 303 -10.59 -21.34 -14.45
C GLY A 303 -11.05 -21.48 -15.90
N ILE A 304 -11.29 -20.37 -16.59
CA ILE A 304 -11.69 -20.36 -18.01
C ILE A 304 -10.59 -20.94 -18.91
N VAL A 305 -9.33 -20.56 -18.69
CA VAL A 305 -8.20 -21.08 -19.49
C VAL A 305 -8.05 -22.60 -19.32
N LEU A 306 -8.10 -23.10 -18.08
CA LEU A 306 -8.03 -24.54 -17.79
C LEU A 306 -9.18 -25.31 -18.44
N LEU A 307 -10.38 -24.72 -18.45
CA LEU A 307 -11.57 -25.32 -19.05
C LEU A 307 -11.43 -25.42 -20.58
N LEU A 308 -10.92 -24.38 -21.24
CA LEU A 308 -10.64 -24.40 -22.69
C LEU A 308 -9.57 -25.43 -23.06
N ILE A 309 -8.45 -25.48 -22.31
CA ILE A 309 -7.39 -26.47 -22.53
C ILE A 309 -7.95 -27.89 -22.34
N GLY A 310 -8.71 -28.12 -21.27
CA GLY A 310 -9.35 -29.40 -20.99
C GLY A 310 -10.25 -29.87 -22.14
N ILE A 311 -11.13 -28.99 -22.64
CA ILE A 311 -12.02 -29.30 -23.77
C ILE A 311 -11.20 -29.67 -25.02
N THR A 312 -10.18 -28.88 -25.36
CA THR A 312 -9.34 -29.17 -26.54
C THR A 312 -8.62 -30.51 -26.44
N LEU A 313 -8.10 -30.87 -25.26
CA LEU A 313 -7.43 -32.14 -25.02
C LEU A 313 -8.39 -33.34 -25.00
N THR A 314 -9.68 -33.13 -24.72
CA THR A 314 -10.70 -34.19 -24.82
C THR A 314 -11.28 -34.38 -26.21
N ALA A 315 -11.23 -33.34 -27.05
CA ALA A 315 -11.78 -33.37 -28.42
C ALA A 315 -10.83 -34.05 -29.43
N VAL A 316 -9.53 -34.15 -29.09
CA VAL A 316 -8.49 -34.87 -29.84
C VAL A 316 -8.43 -36.34 -29.39
#